data_AF-A0A641MNZ7-F1
#
_entry.id   AF-A0A641MNZ7-F1
#
_cell.length_a   1.000
_cell.length_b   1.000
_cell.length_c   1.000
_cell.angle_alpha   90.00
_cell.angle_beta   90.00
_cell.angle_gamma   90.00
#
_symmetry.space_group_name_H-M   'P 1'
#
loop_
_entity.id
_entity.type
_entity.pdbx_description
1 polymer ?
#
loop_
_entity_poly.entity_id
_entity_poly.type
_entity_poly.pdbx_seq_one_letter_code
_entity_poly.pdbx_strand_id
1 'polypeptide(L)'
;TYEDIFTFERYVSFNLSSIIAVINIIRQELYPNSSNIANFVYKASNAFLPKIVFQLEEYGLPRMISKKIQNAGLINLEDDSKEITIVIQEFNTIGIEYLEQKIPNLHSFDKYILKHFMNGIRCITTNQKN
;
A
#
# COMPACT_ATOMS: atom_id res chain seq x y z
N THR A 1 14.28 -19.22 2.44
CA THR A 1 13.51 -18.92 3.67
C THR A 1 12.61 -17.73 3.44
N TYR A 2 11.59 -17.47 4.29
CA TYR A 2 10.76 -16.25 4.20
C TYR A 2 11.61 -14.96 4.18
N GLU A 3 12.70 -14.92 4.93
CA GLU A 3 13.65 -13.80 4.93
C GLU A 3 14.28 -13.55 3.56
N ASP A 4 14.60 -14.60 2.79
CA ASP A 4 15.18 -14.45 1.46
C ASP A 4 14.16 -13.84 0.48
N ILE A 5 12.88 -14.19 0.63
CA ILE A 5 11.79 -13.65 -0.20
C ILE A 5 11.59 -12.16 0.10
N PHE A 6 11.56 -11.75 1.37
CA PHE A 6 11.48 -10.33 1.74
C PHE A 6 12.72 -9.55 1.31
N THR A 7 13.90 -10.17 1.40
CA THR A 7 15.16 -9.57 0.93
C THR A 7 15.13 -9.35 -0.58
N PHE A 8 14.63 -10.34 -1.33
CA PHE A 8 14.48 -10.24 -2.78
C PHE A 8 13.44 -9.19 -3.17
N GLU A 9 12.28 -9.18 -2.52
CA GLU A 9 11.25 -8.16 -2.69
C GLU A 9 11.83 -6.77 -2.51
N ARG A 10 12.55 -6.54 -1.40
CA ARG A 10 13.22 -5.26 -1.13
C ARG A 10 14.25 -4.92 -2.21
N TYR A 11 15.06 -5.88 -2.62
CA TYR A 11 16.07 -5.64 -3.65
C TYR A 11 15.45 -5.19 -4.98
N VAL A 12 14.37 -5.85 -5.42
CA VAL A 12 13.72 -5.51 -6.69
C VAL A 12 12.89 -4.23 -6.58
N SER A 13 11.98 -4.16 -5.60
CA SER A 13 11.08 -3.00 -5.44
C SER A 13 11.81 -1.72 -5.06
N PHE A 14 12.89 -1.80 -4.28
CA PHE A 14 13.61 -0.61 -3.82
C PHE A 14 14.93 -0.42 -4.57
N ASN A 15 15.91 -1.30 -4.35
CA ASN A 15 17.28 -1.07 -4.83
C ASN A 15 17.36 -0.99 -6.36
N LEU A 16 16.80 -1.97 -7.07
CA LEU A 16 16.83 -2.03 -8.52
C LEU A 16 16.03 -0.88 -9.14
N SER A 17 14.79 -0.66 -8.67
CA SER A 17 13.93 0.42 -9.15
C SER A 17 14.58 1.80 -8.97
N SER A 18 15.20 2.07 -7.82
CA SER A 18 15.91 3.34 -7.58
C SER A 18 17.10 3.53 -8.52
N ILE A 19 17.91 2.48 -8.75
CA ILE A 19 19.05 2.56 -9.69
C ILE A 19 18.55 2.86 -11.11
N ILE A 20 17.52 2.15 -11.56
CA ILE A 20 16.95 2.35 -12.91
C ILE A 20 16.31 3.75 -13.04
N ALA A 21 15.71 4.28 -11.97
CA ALA A 21 15.19 5.65 -11.93
C ALA A 21 16.29 6.68 -12.19
N VAL A 22 17.44 6.54 -11.51
CA VAL A 22 18.60 7.42 -11.71
C VAL A 22 19.14 7.30 -13.13
N ILE A 23 19.25 6.08 -13.66
CA ILE A 23 19.68 5.85 -15.05
C ILE A 23 18.71 6.54 -16.03
N ASN A 24 17.40 6.45 -15.80
CA ASN A 24 16.41 7.13 -16.63
C ASN A 24 16.62 8.65 -16.63
N ILE A 25 16.83 9.25 -15.44
CA ILE A 25 17.07 10.69 -15.32
C ILE A 25 18.32 11.11 -16.11
N ILE A 26 19.46 10.43 -15.88
CA ILE A 26 20.71 10.72 -16.59
C ILE A 26 20.53 10.56 -18.10
N ARG A 27 19.83 9.50 -18.53
CA ARG A 27 19.60 9.22 -19.95
C ARG A 27 18.73 10.30 -20.61
N GLN A 28 17.72 10.82 -19.92
CA GLN A 28 16.87 11.89 -20.41
C GLN A 28 17.63 13.21 -20.55
N GLU A 29 18.52 13.53 -19.60
CA GLU A 29 19.38 14.71 -19.67
C GLU A 29 20.41 14.64 -20.80
N LEU A 30 21.07 13.49 -20.97
CA LEU A 30 22.07 13.31 -22.02
C LEU A 30 21.45 13.14 -23.42
N TYR A 31 20.26 12.55 -23.50
CA TYR A 31 19.58 12.22 -24.74
C TYR A 31 18.07 12.54 -24.64
N PRO A 32 17.66 13.81 -24.89
CA PRO A 32 16.28 14.26 -24.70
C PRO A 32 15.23 13.54 -25.56
N ASN A 33 15.65 12.93 -26.69
CA ASN A 33 14.77 12.17 -27.58
C ASN A 33 14.72 10.67 -27.27
N SER A 34 15.31 10.24 -26.15
CA SER A 34 15.36 8.83 -25.77
C SER A 34 14.08 8.36 -25.09
N SER A 35 13.75 7.07 -25.26
CA SER A 35 12.55 6.47 -24.64
C SER A 35 12.56 6.62 -23.11
N ASN A 36 11.46 7.11 -22.55
CA ASN A 36 11.28 7.26 -21.12
C ASN A 36 10.86 5.92 -20.48
N ILE A 37 11.67 5.43 -19.53
CA ILE A 37 11.42 4.18 -18.81
C ILE A 37 10.79 4.40 -17.43
N ALA A 38 10.30 5.60 -17.11
CA ALA A 38 9.65 5.90 -15.83
C ALA A 38 8.47 4.98 -15.51
N ASN A 39 7.69 4.57 -16.52
CA ASN A 39 6.60 3.61 -16.32
C ASN A 39 7.12 2.23 -15.88
N PHE A 40 8.27 1.80 -16.40
CA PHE A 40 8.90 0.57 -15.95
C PHE A 40 9.38 0.70 -14.50
N VAL A 41 10.02 1.82 -14.16
CA VAL A 41 10.44 2.13 -12.79
C VAL A 41 9.26 2.08 -11.82
N TYR A 42 8.13 2.71 -12.18
CA TYR A 42 6.91 2.68 -11.38
C TYR A 42 6.40 1.25 -11.15
N LYS A 43 6.34 0.44 -12.21
CA LYS A 43 5.91 -0.97 -12.11
C LYS A 43 6.87 -1.82 -11.29
N ALA A 44 8.18 -1.59 -11.43
CA ALA A 44 9.20 -2.30 -10.65
C ALA A 44 9.10 -1.95 -9.16
N SER A 45 8.89 -0.66 -8.82
CA SER A 45 8.72 -0.22 -7.44
C SER A 45 7.51 -0.86 -6.75
N ASN A 46 6.43 -1.08 -7.50
CA ASN A 46 5.19 -1.69 -7.01
C ASN A 46 5.04 -3.17 -7.40
N ALA A 47 6.13 -3.85 -7.79
CA ALA A 47 6.06 -5.19 -8.37
C ALA A 47 5.49 -6.26 -7.41
N PHE A 48 5.66 -6.06 -6.10
CA PHE A 48 5.25 -7.02 -5.08
C PHE A 48 4.19 -6.47 -4.12
N LEU A 49 3.99 -5.15 -4.10
CA LEU A 49 3.06 -4.52 -3.20
C LEU A 49 2.35 -3.35 -3.90
N PRO A 50 1.01 -3.33 -3.92
CA PRO A 50 0.27 -2.17 -4.40
C PRO A 50 0.62 -0.92 -3.59
N LYS A 51 0.64 0.23 -4.27
CA LYS A 51 0.94 1.54 -3.67
C LYS A 51 0.11 1.80 -2.41
N ILE A 52 -1.18 1.52 -2.45
CA ILE A 52 -2.10 1.75 -1.33
C ILE A 52 -1.74 0.87 -0.12
N VAL A 53 -1.32 -0.37 -0.35
CA VAL A 53 -0.94 -1.28 0.74
C VAL A 53 0.34 -0.81 1.43
N PHE A 54 1.30 -0.29 0.66
CA PHE A 54 2.51 0.34 1.20
C PHE A 54 2.15 1.54 2.10
N GLN A 55 1.32 2.45 1.58
CA GLN A 55 0.87 3.60 2.34
C GLN A 55 0.14 3.18 3.63
N LEU A 56 -0.82 2.26 3.55
CA LEU A 56 -1.55 1.77 4.72
C LEU A 56 -0.62 1.20 5.81
N GLU A 57 0.48 0.56 5.42
CA GLU A 57 1.50 0.09 6.36
C GLU A 57 2.21 1.24 7.08
N GLU A 58 2.54 2.32 6.37
CA GLU A 58 3.07 3.55 6.99
C GLU A 58 2.05 4.19 7.96
N TYR A 59 0.76 4.06 7.68
CA TYR A 59 -0.34 4.47 8.60
C TYR A 59 -0.59 3.46 9.74
N GLY A 60 0.16 2.36 9.80
CA GLY A 60 0.12 1.39 10.89
C GLY A 60 -0.81 0.20 10.68
N LEU A 61 -1.27 -0.06 9.45
CA LEU A 61 -1.99 -1.29 9.09
C LEU A 61 -1.03 -2.31 8.46
N PRO A 62 -0.67 -3.40 9.15
CA PRO A 62 0.24 -4.40 8.62
C PRO A 62 -0.25 -4.99 7.30
N ARG A 63 0.67 -5.19 6.35
CA ARG A 63 0.40 -5.76 5.01
C ARG A 63 -0.41 -7.06 5.05
N MET A 64 -0.20 -7.89 6.07
CA MET A 64 -0.93 -9.15 6.24
C MET A 64 -2.43 -8.92 6.46
N ILE A 65 -2.81 -7.87 7.20
CA ILE A 65 -4.22 -7.52 7.43
C ILE A 65 -4.81 -6.90 6.16
N SER A 66 -4.07 -6.01 5.49
CA SER A 66 -4.46 -5.46 4.18
C SER A 66 -4.77 -6.56 3.16
N LYS A 67 -3.94 -7.62 3.10
CA LYS A 67 -4.18 -8.80 2.25
C LYS A 67 -5.47 -9.54 2.62
N LYS A 68 -5.78 -9.68 3.91
CA LYS A 68 -7.04 -10.31 4.37
C LYS A 68 -8.26 -9.47 3.95
N ILE A 69 -8.16 -8.14 3.99
CA ILE A 69 -9.22 -7.21 3.57
C ILE A 69 -9.46 -7.29 2.05
N GLN A 70 -8.38 -7.28 1.25
CA GLN A 70 -8.44 -7.47 -0.20
C GLN A 70 -9.10 -8.82 -0.56
N ASN A 71 -8.65 -9.91 0.07
CA ASN A 71 -9.18 -11.24 -0.17
C ASN A 71 -10.67 -11.38 0.23
N ALA A 72 -11.13 -10.61 1.21
CA ALA A 72 -12.54 -10.54 1.59
C ALA A 72 -13.38 -9.69 0.64
N GLY A 73 -12.76 -9.01 -0.35
CA GLY A 73 -13.45 -8.16 -1.32
C GLY A 73 -14.06 -6.90 -0.73
N LEU A 74 -13.60 -6.47 0.46
CA LEU A 74 -14.19 -5.36 1.19
C LEU A 74 -13.73 -4.00 0.67
N ILE A 75 -12.45 -3.90 0.32
CA ILE A 75 -11.80 -2.70 -0.19
C ILE A 75 -10.83 -3.17 -1.28
N ASN A 76 -10.91 -2.56 -2.47
CA ASN A 76 -9.92 -2.82 -3.52
C ASN A 76 -8.65 -2.00 -3.28
N LEU A 77 -7.64 -2.64 -2.71
CA LEU A 77 -6.32 -2.09 -2.40
C LEU A 77 -5.31 -2.23 -3.54
N GLU A 78 -5.67 -2.93 -4.62
CA GLU A 78 -4.87 -3.08 -5.84
C GLU A 78 -5.19 -2.03 -6.90
N ASP A 79 -6.16 -1.14 -6.63
CA ASP A 79 -6.53 -0.05 -7.51
C ASP A 79 -5.55 1.12 -7.38
N ASP A 80 -4.57 1.15 -8.29
CA ASP A 80 -3.56 2.21 -8.38
C ASP A 80 -4.13 3.60 -8.71
N SER A 81 -5.39 3.70 -9.15
CA SER A 81 -6.06 4.99 -9.38
C SER A 81 -6.59 5.64 -8.11
N LYS A 82 -6.74 4.86 -7.02
CA LYS A 82 -7.26 5.38 -5.76
C LYS A 82 -6.19 6.15 -4.99
N GLU A 83 -6.63 7.24 -4.38
CA GLU A 83 -5.85 7.92 -3.35
C GLU A 83 -6.10 7.31 -1.97
N ILE A 84 -5.07 7.35 -1.11
CA ILE A 84 -5.15 6.86 0.27
C ILE A 84 -6.31 7.51 1.05
N THR A 85 -6.64 8.77 0.79
CA THR A 85 -7.75 9.48 1.43
C THR A 85 -9.09 8.81 1.16
N ILE A 86 -9.33 8.37 -0.08
CA ILE A 86 -10.56 7.66 -0.47
C ILE A 86 -10.62 6.30 0.24
N VAL A 87 -9.51 5.58 0.28
CA VAL A 87 -9.42 4.30 0.97
C VAL A 87 -9.69 4.47 2.48
N ILE A 88 -9.14 5.50 3.12
CA ILE A 88 -9.42 5.84 4.53
C ILE A 88 -10.90 6.16 4.74
N GLN A 89 -11.56 6.83 3.79
CA GLN A 89 -13.00 7.07 3.86
C GLN A 89 -13.81 5.77 3.72
N GLU A 90 -13.40 4.86 2.84
CA GLU A 90 -14.02 3.53 2.70
C GLU A 90 -13.90 2.74 4.03
N PHE A 91 -12.72 2.73 4.66
CA PHE A 91 -12.54 2.14 5.99
C PHE A 91 -13.51 2.72 7.03
N ASN A 92 -13.59 4.06 7.11
CA ASN A 92 -14.48 4.74 8.04
C ASN A 92 -15.97 4.48 7.76
N THR A 93 -16.34 4.32 6.49
CA THR A 93 -17.73 4.07 6.07
C THR A 93 -18.16 2.65 6.38
N ILE A 94 -17.29 1.67 6.15
CA ILE A 94 -17.56 0.25 6.45
C ILE A 94 -17.63 0.03 7.96
N GLY A 95 -16.68 0.61 8.71
CA GLY A 95 -16.60 0.48 10.16
C GLY A 95 -15.98 -0.83 10.64
N ILE A 96 -15.44 -0.80 11.86
CA ILE A 96 -14.70 -1.93 12.46
C ILE A 96 -15.57 -3.20 12.61
N GLU A 97 -16.84 -3.04 12.99
CA GLU A 97 -17.75 -4.17 13.25
C GLU A 97 -17.98 -5.02 11.99
N TYR A 98 -18.19 -4.36 10.84
CA TYR A 98 -18.40 -5.06 9.59
C TYR A 98 -17.11 -5.73 9.09
N LEU A 99 -15.96 -5.05 9.24
CA LEU A 99 -14.65 -5.62 8.89
C LEU A 99 -14.38 -6.89 9.71
N GLU A 100 -14.60 -6.88 11.03
CA GLU A 100 -14.36 -8.04 11.88
C GLU A 100 -15.29 -9.24 11.56
N GLN A 101 -16.51 -8.98 11.11
CA GLN A 101 -17.47 -10.03 10.74
C GLN A 101 -17.16 -10.67 9.39
N LYS A 102 -16.69 -9.87 8.42
CA LYS A 102 -16.49 -10.32 7.03
C LYS A 102 -15.10 -10.86 6.75
N ILE A 103 -14.07 -10.43 7.50
CA ILE A 103 -12.71 -10.92 7.27
C ILE A 103 -12.56 -12.32 7.88
N PRO A 104 -12.33 -13.36 7.06
CA PRO A 104 -12.12 -14.71 7.57
C PRO A 104 -10.78 -14.81 8.31
N ASN A 105 -10.72 -15.66 9.35
CA ASN A 105 -9.50 -15.95 10.11
C ASN A 105 -8.82 -14.70 10.71
N LEU A 106 -9.61 -13.74 11.19
CA LEU A 106 -9.10 -12.58 11.90
C LEU A 106 -8.87 -12.94 13.38
N HIS A 107 -7.62 -13.19 13.76
CA HIS A 107 -7.26 -13.58 15.13
C HIS A 107 -7.37 -12.39 16.09
N SER A 108 -7.35 -12.66 17.40
CA SER A 108 -7.46 -11.65 18.45
C SER A 108 -6.43 -10.51 18.32
N PHE A 109 -5.21 -10.84 17.88
CA PHE A 109 -4.16 -9.86 17.64
C PHE A 109 -4.43 -8.99 16.40
N ASP A 110 -4.90 -9.61 15.31
CA ASP A 110 -5.29 -8.86 14.10
C ASP A 110 -6.43 -7.89 14.40
N LYS A 111 -7.42 -8.31 15.20
CA LYS A 111 -8.53 -7.45 15.66
C LYS A 111 -8.03 -6.27 16.47
N TYR A 112 -7.08 -6.51 17.38
CA TYR A 112 -6.47 -5.45 18.17
C TYR A 112 -5.79 -4.40 17.29
N ILE A 113 -4.96 -4.85 16.33
CA ILE A 113 -4.29 -3.94 15.40
C ILE A 113 -5.30 -3.18 14.54
N LEU A 114 -6.28 -3.88 13.97
CA LEU A 114 -7.31 -3.27 13.14
C LEU A 114 -8.10 -2.21 13.90
N LYS A 115 -8.47 -2.50 15.16
CA LYS A 115 -9.15 -1.53 16.03
C LYS A 115 -8.28 -0.32 16.33
N HIS A 116 -6.98 -0.52 16.61
CA HIS A 116 -6.04 0.56 16.84
C HIS A 116 -5.89 1.46 15.60
N PHE A 117 -5.71 0.84 14.43
CA PHE A 117 -5.64 1.52 13.14
C PHE A 117 -6.91 2.35 12.87
N MET A 118 -8.09 1.73 12.99
CA MET A 118 -9.39 2.39 12.78
C MET A 118 -9.59 3.60 13.71
N ASN A 119 -9.18 3.49 14.96
CA ASN A 119 -9.21 4.62 15.89
C ASN A 119 -8.27 5.76 15.46
N GLY A 120 -7.07 5.43 14.99
CA GLY A 120 -6.09 6.41 14.50
C GLY A 120 -6.60 7.20 13.30
N ILE A 121 -7.16 6.51 12.29
CA ILE A 121 -7.66 7.18 11.08
C ILE A 121 -8.97 7.96 11.29
N ARG A 122 -9.78 7.59 12.29
CA ARG A 122 -11.04 8.28 12.62
C ARG A 122 -10.80 9.71 13.14
N CYS A 123 -9.69 9.95 13.82
CA CYS A 123 -9.30 11.30 14.25
C CYS A 123 -8.98 12.22 13.05
N ILE A 124 -8.44 11.68 11.96
CA ILE A 124 -8.00 12.46 10.79
C ILE A 124 -9.22 13.08 10.06
N THR A 125 -10.32 12.34 9.93
CA THR A 125 -11.56 12.81 9.29
C THR A 125 -12.31 13.84 10.12
N THR A 126 -12.07 13.91 11.44
CA THR A 126 -12.72 14.92 12.31
C THR A 126 -12.06 16.30 12.15
N ASN A 127 -10.78 16.34 11.82
CA ASN A 127 -10.01 17.58 11.65
C ASN A 127 -10.14 18.23 10.27
N GLN A 128 -10.84 17.62 9.31
CA GLN A 128 -11.08 18.19 7.97
C GLN A 128 -12.42 18.94 7.87
N LYS A 129 -13.14 19.14 8.97
CA LYS A 129 -14.44 19.86 9.03
C LYS A 129 -14.38 21.25 9.65
N ASN A 130 -13.20 21.82 9.88
CA ASN A 130 -13.03 23.18 10.40
C ASN A 130 -12.39 24.10 9.37
#